data_AF-A0A9P6MNH2-F1
#
_entry.id   AF-A0A9P6MNH2-F1
#
_cell.length_a   1.000
_cell.length_b   1.000
_cell.length_c   1.000
_cell.angle_alpha   90.00
_cell.angle_beta   90.00
_cell.angle_gamma   90.00
#
_symmetry.space_group_name_H-M   'P 1'
#
loop_
_entity.id
_entity.type
_entity.pdbx_description
1 polymer ?
#
loop_
_entity_poly.entity_id
_entity_poly.type
_entity_poly.pdbx_seq_one_letter_code
_entity_poly.pdbx_strand_id
1 'polypeptide(L)'
;MAPSSSCYATSSPSQRFNILDICTGSGCIPLGLASALPSKSCNIFGIDIHPKAIQLCKENEAKNRSLLNGNWVQFHQADLLNPDAVNIFLSWLQVKVPQPPSDGTVSPGSHVIKTEPFTESQEVSGFDLIVSNPPYIAYSEFETLEPEVAQWEDPKALLADQEGLIFYPRIANMAMELLHPGRRTWGTSSASPNSNNSENYLGLGRQWRNGPDLDKVKIPELVFEIGGDHQVDSVMSAVRDAGFSRVEVWKDLADRARCIVSAR
;
A
#
# COMPACT_ATOMS: atom_id res chain seq x y z
N MET A 1 -12.93 47.23 23.17
CA MET A 1 -12.41 46.59 21.95
C MET A 1 -11.52 45.43 22.38
N ALA A 2 -12.00 44.20 22.22
CA ALA A 2 -11.19 42.98 22.37
C ALA A 2 -10.72 42.55 20.98
N PRO A 3 -9.50 42.01 20.80
CA PRO A 3 -9.02 41.62 19.49
C PRO A 3 -9.77 40.37 19.01
N SER A 4 -9.98 40.37 17.69
CA SER A 4 -10.66 39.38 16.86
C SER A 4 -10.29 37.93 17.17
N SER A 5 -11.31 37.11 17.40
CA SER A 5 -11.27 35.65 17.28
C SER A 5 -11.03 35.29 15.81
N SER A 6 -9.76 35.11 15.42
CA SER A 6 -9.45 34.44 14.15
C SER A 6 -9.88 32.99 14.28
N CYS A 7 -10.90 32.61 13.51
CA CYS A 7 -11.25 31.24 13.23
C CYS A 7 -9.98 30.48 12.84
N TYR A 8 -9.53 29.55 13.70
CA TYR A 8 -8.62 28.51 13.26
C TYR A 8 -9.37 27.75 12.17
N ALA A 9 -8.96 27.94 10.92
CA ALA A 9 -9.38 27.06 9.84
C ALA A 9 -8.92 25.67 10.27
N THR A 10 -9.84 24.84 10.76
CA THR A 10 -9.61 23.43 10.97
C THR A 10 -9.33 22.87 9.58
N SER A 11 -8.05 22.71 9.24
CA SER A 11 -7.63 22.01 8.05
C SER A 11 -8.38 20.68 8.03
N SER A 12 -9.22 20.46 7.01
CA SER A 12 -9.82 19.16 6.75
C SER A 12 -8.73 18.09 6.88
N PRO A 13 -8.97 16.94 7.53
CA PRO A 13 -7.99 15.86 7.55
C PRO A 13 -7.56 15.60 6.11
N SER A 14 -6.27 15.76 5.81
CA SER A 14 -5.73 15.39 4.51
C SER A 14 -6.16 13.96 4.24
N GLN A 15 -6.86 13.74 3.13
CA GLN A 15 -7.36 12.42 2.76
C GLN A 15 -6.19 11.41 2.81
N ARG A 16 -6.39 10.30 3.53
CA ARG A 16 -5.36 9.28 3.66
C ARG A 16 -5.14 8.59 2.32
N PHE A 17 -3.88 8.32 2.01
CA PHE A 17 -3.49 7.55 0.84
C PHE A 17 -3.81 6.07 1.06
N ASN A 18 -4.47 5.43 0.11
CA ASN A 18 -4.86 4.03 0.23
C ASN A 18 -3.88 3.16 -0.56
N ILE A 19 -3.26 2.20 0.12
CA ILE A 19 -2.26 1.30 -0.45
C ILE A 19 -2.80 -0.12 -0.38
N LEU A 20 -2.69 -0.87 -1.48
CA LEU A 20 -2.96 -2.31 -1.52
C LEU A 20 -1.64 -3.06 -1.74
N ASP A 21 -1.36 -4.02 -0.89
CA ASP A 21 -0.27 -4.97 -1.03
C ASP A 21 -0.82 -6.36 -1.35
N ILE A 22 -0.43 -6.88 -2.51
CA ILE A 22 -0.85 -8.17 -3.03
C ILE A 22 0.25 -9.20 -2.80
N CYS A 23 -0.12 -10.36 -2.25
CA CYS A 23 0.83 -11.41 -1.82
C CYS A 23 1.68 -10.94 -0.63
N THR A 24 1.00 -10.50 0.44
CA THR A 24 1.62 -9.80 1.57
C THR A 24 2.55 -10.67 2.42
N GLY A 25 2.38 -12.00 2.39
CA GLY A 25 3.21 -12.94 3.15
C GLY A 25 3.27 -12.58 4.64
N SER A 26 4.46 -12.22 5.12
CA SER A 26 4.69 -11.83 6.52
C SER A 26 4.18 -10.42 6.88
N GLY A 27 3.72 -9.64 5.90
CA GLY A 27 3.32 -8.24 6.06
C GLY A 27 4.50 -7.26 6.06
N CYS A 28 5.69 -7.66 5.61
CA CYS A 28 6.90 -6.83 5.66
C CYS A 28 6.75 -5.51 4.89
N ILE A 29 6.15 -5.53 3.70
CA ILE A 29 5.94 -4.34 2.87
C ILE A 29 4.92 -3.39 3.55
N PRO A 30 3.69 -3.82 3.92
CA PRO A 30 2.72 -2.95 4.59
C PRO A 30 3.22 -2.34 5.89
N LEU A 31 3.87 -3.16 6.74
CA LEU A 31 4.37 -2.69 8.03
C LEU A 31 5.56 -1.75 7.85
N GLY A 32 6.44 -2.02 6.89
CA GLY A 32 7.55 -1.15 6.54
C GLY A 32 7.06 0.22 6.02
N LEU A 33 6.09 0.22 5.11
CA LEU A 33 5.46 1.44 4.60
C LEU A 33 4.77 2.23 5.72
N ALA A 34 3.95 1.58 6.54
CA ALA A 34 3.27 2.22 7.68
C ALA A 34 4.27 2.84 8.68
N SER A 35 5.42 2.20 8.89
CA SER A 35 6.47 2.70 9.76
C SER A 35 7.29 3.85 9.16
N ALA A 36 7.51 3.84 7.85
CA ALA A 36 8.31 4.85 7.16
C ALA A 36 7.51 6.11 6.79
N LEU A 37 6.20 5.97 6.55
CA LEU A 37 5.34 7.06 6.09
C LEU A 37 4.90 7.98 7.25
N PRO A 38 4.59 9.27 6.96
CA PRO A 38 4.12 10.23 7.96
C PRO A 38 2.97 9.73 8.82
N SER A 39 2.80 10.31 10.01
CA SER A 39 1.77 9.87 10.93
C SER A 39 0.35 10.05 10.39
N LYS A 40 -0.50 9.02 10.57
CA LYS A 40 -1.92 9.00 10.21
C LYS A 40 -2.21 9.41 8.76
N SER A 41 -1.30 9.12 7.84
CA SER A 41 -1.30 9.62 6.47
C SER A 41 -1.74 8.56 5.43
N CYS A 42 -1.70 7.28 5.78
CA CYS A 42 -2.13 6.21 4.89
C CYS A 42 -3.00 5.15 5.57
N ASN A 43 -3.79 4.46 4.74
CA ASN A 43 -4.43 3.20 5.05
C ASN A 43 -3.81 2.14 4.15
N ILE A 44 -3.39 1.01 4.72
CA ILE A 44 -2.73 -0.07 3.99
C ILE A 44 -3.51 -1.37 4.16
N PHE A 45 -3.80 -2.01 3.05
CA PHE A 45 -4.50 -3.29 2.99
C PHE A 45 -3.51 -4.32 2.46
N GLY A 46 -3.23 -5.38 3.21
CA GLY A 46 -2.42 -6.51 2.75
C GLY A 46 -3.29 -7.73 2.49
N ILE A 47 -3.07 -8.42 1.38
CA ILE A 47 -3.80 -9.64 1.04
C ILE A 47 -2.89 -10.82 0.78
N ASP A 48 -3.36 -12.00 1.14
CA ASP A 48 -2.71 -13.27 0.84
C ASP A 48 -3.75 -14.38 0.67
N ILE A 49 -3.47 -15.36 -0.17
CA ILE A 49 -4.34 -16.54 -0.32
C ILE A 49 -4.23 -17.47 0.88
N HIS A 50 -3.05 -17.51 1.53
CA HIS A 50 -2.73 -18.48 2.53
C HIS A 50 -3.11 -18.01 3.95
N PRO A 51 -3.97 -18.76 4.69
CA PRO A 51 -4.44 -18.32 6.00
C PRO A 51 -3.32 -18.20 7.04
N LYS A 52 -2.25 -19.02 6.94
CA LYS A 52 -1.08 -18.88 7.84
C LYS A 52 -0.30 -17.59 7.59
N ALA A 53 -0.21 -17.10 6.34
CA ALA A 53 0.42 -15.82 6.04
C ALA A 53 -0.36 -14.69 6.71
N ILE A 54 -1.69 -14.72 6.57
CA ILE A 54 -2.59 -13.77 7.25
C ILE A 54 -2.48 -13.81 8.77
N GLN A 55 -2.28 -14.98 9.35
CA GLN A 55 -2.01 -15.08 10.79
C GLN A 55 -0.68 -14.42 11.15
N LEU A 56 0.39 -14.75 10.42
CA LEU A 56 1.74 -14.22 10.67
C LEU A 56 1.79 -12.69 10.53
N CYS A 57 1.19 -12.12 9.49
CA CYS A 57 1.19 -10.68 9.30
C CYS A 57 0.40 -9.94 10.40
N LYS A 58 -0.69 -10.52 10.92
CA LYS A 58 -1.42 -9.98 12.08
C LYS A 58 -0.60 -10.04 13.37
N GLU A 59 0.15 -11.12 13.57
CA GLU A 59 1.08 -11.24 14.70
C GLU A 59 2.21 -10.20 14.59
N ASN A 60 2.76 -10.00 13.39
CA ASN A 60 3.79 -9.00 13.14
C ASN A 60 3.28 -7.57 13.31
N GLU A 61 2.06 -7.28 12.86
CA GLU A 61 1.42 -5.98 13.08
C GLU A 61 1.25 -5.70 14.58
N ALA A 62 0.73 -6.68 15.34
CA ALA A 62 0.57 -6.55 16.78
C ALA A 62 1.90 -6.30 17.51
N LYS A 63 2.97 -7.00 17.10
CA LYS A 63 4.32 -6.82 17.67
C LYS A 63 4.93 -5.45 17.34
N ASN A 64 4.61 -4.89 16.17
CA ASN A 64 5.23 -3.66 15.65
C ASN A 64 4.33 -2.43 15.76
N ARG A 65 3.16 -2.52 16.39
CA ARG A 65 2.12 -1.47 16.36
C ARG A 65 2.60 -0.08 16.80
N SER A 66 3.51 -0.02 17.77
CA SER A 66 4.10 1.24 18.25
C SER A 66 4.99 1.94 17.20
N LEU A 67 5.43 1.21 16.17
CA LEU A 67 6.31 1.71 15.11
C LEU A 67 5.56 2.21 13.87
N LEU A 68 4.23 2.04 13.80
CA LEU A 68 3.45 2.26 12.57
C LEU A 68 2.99 3.71 12.39
N ASN A 69 3.51 4.67 13.16
CA ASN A 69 3.14 6.09 13.11
C ASN A 69 1.62 6.38 13.18
N GLY A 70 0.81 5.46 13.72
CA GLY A 70 -0.65 5.57 13.71
C GLY A 70 -1.28 5.45 12.31
N ASN A 71 -0.53 4.98 11.32
CA ASN A 71 -1.06 4.53 10.04
C ASN A 71 -1.83 3.23 10.23
N TRP A 72 -2.96 3.12 9.55
CA TRP A 72 -3.85 1.98 9.72
C TRP A 72 -3.47 0.88 8.74
N VAL A 73 -3.37 -0.36 9.23
CA VAL A 73 -3.01 -1.53 8.44
C VAL A 73 -4.02 -2.64 8.71
N GLN A 74 -4.58 -3.24 7.66
CA GLN A 74 -5.48 -4.38 7.77
C GLN A 74 -5.07 -5.49 6.80
N PHE A 75 -5.24 -6.74 7.25
CA PHE A 75 -4.89 -7.93 6.45
C PHE A 75 -6.10 -8.82 6.20
N HIS A 76 -6.27 -9.25 4.95
CA HIS A 76 -7.39 -10.05 4.49
C HIS A 76 -6.91 -11.29 3.74
N GLN A 77 -7.51 -12.44 4.03
CA GLN A 77 -7.35 -13.60 3.17
C GLN A 77 -8.13 -13.36 1.88
N ALA A 78 -7.49 -13.48 0.72
CA ALA A 78 -8.14 -13.30 -0.58
C ALA A 78 -7.45 -14.10 -1.69
N ASP A 79 -8.23 -14.53 -2.67
CA ASP A 79 -7.75 -15.19 -3.88
C ASP A 79 -7.76 -14.19 -5.05
N LEU A 80 -6.59 -13.97 -5.65
CA LEU A 80 -6.44 -13.09 -6.82
C LEU A 80 -7.18 -13.59 -8.06
N LEU A 81 -7.43 -14.90 -8.14
CA LEU A 81 -8.14 -15.52 -9.25
C LEU A 81 -9.66 -15.51 -9.06
N ASN A 82 -10.15 -15.05 -7.90
CA ASN A 82 -11.58 -14.85 -7.69
C ASN A 82 -12.11 -13.79 -8.68
N PRO A 83 -13.14 -14.10 -9.49
CA PRO A 83 -13.72 -13.13 -10.44
C PRO A 83 -14.29 -11.89 -9.75
N ASP A 84 -14.71 -11.99 -8.49
CA ASP A 84 -15.27 -10.87 -7.72
C ASP A 84 -14.21 -10.07 -6.93
N ALA A 85 -12.92 -10.42 -7.05
CA ALA A 85 -11.84 -9.83 -6.26
C ALA A 85 -11.83 -8.28 -6.32
N VAL A 86 -11.99 -7.71 -7.51
CA VAL A 86 -12.01 -6.25 -7.71
C VAL A 86 -13.11 -5.60 -6.86
N ASN A 87 -14.33 -6.10 -6.97
CA ASN A 87 -15.49 -5.57 -6.23
C ASN A 87 -15.30 -5.72 -4.72
N ILE A 88 -14.76 -6.86 -4.28
CA ILE A 88 -14.47 -7.11 -2.86
C ILE A 88 -13.46 -6.08 -2.35
N PHE A 89 -12.37 -5.83 -3.06
CA PHE A 89 -11.30 -4.93 -2.59
C PHE A 89 -11.76 -3.48 -2.58
N LEU A 90 -12.52 -3.05 -3.59
CA LEU A 90 -13.12 -1.71 -3.61
C LEU A 90 -14.12 -1.50 -2.47
N SER A 91 -14.84 -2.55 -2.05
CA SER A 91 -15.77 -2.45 -0.91
C SER A 91 -15.07 -2.09 0.41
N TRP A 92 -13.78 -2.42 0.57
CA TRP A 92 -13.02 -2.11 1.79
C TRP A 92 -12.74 -0.60 1.93
N LEU A 93 -12.62 0.11 0.81
CA LEU A 93 -12.44 1.56 0.80
C LEU A 93 -13.70 2.32 1.22
N GLN A 94 -14.85 1.64 1.25
CA GLN A 94 -16.14 2.20 1.62
C GLN A 94 -16.44 2.04 3.12
N VAL A 95 -15.54 1.43 3.90
CA VAL A 95 -15.75 1.13 5.32
C VAL A 95 -15.41 2.34 6.20
N LYS A 96 -16.34 2.72 7.08
CA LYS A 96 -16.16 3.77 8.10
C LYS A 96 -15.16 3.30 9.17
N VAL A 97 -14.00 3.94 9.28
CA VAL A 97 -12.93 3.58 10.25
C VAL A 97 -13.39 3.86 11.70
N PRO A 98 -13.25 2.92 12.66
CA PRO A 98 -13.53 3.18 14.07
C PRO A 98 -12.45 4.06 14.75
N GLN A 99 -12.85 4.99 15.62
CA GLN A 99 -11.94 5.81 16.44
C GLN A 99 -11.28 4.99 17.57
N PRO A 100 -10.00 5.22 17.92
CA PRO A 100 -9.44 4.74 19.19
C PRO A 100 -10.08 5.49 20.37
N PRO A 101 -10.24 4.84 21.54
CA PRO A 101 -10.95 5.43 22.67
C PRO A 101 -10.23 6.69 23.17
N SER A 102 -10.96 7.80 23.26
CA SER A 102 -10.45 9.05 23.82
C SER A 102 -10.33 8.96 25.34
N ASP A 103 -9.17 9.36 25.85
CA ASP A 103 -8.82 9.44 27.26
C ASP A 103 -9.79 10.40 27.98
N GLY A 104 -10.78 9.87 28.72
CA GLY A 104 -11.72 10.74 29.44
C GLY A 104 -12.89 10.06 30.16
N THR A 105 -12.71 9.84 31.47
CA THR A 105 -13.72 9.83 32.55
C THR A 105 -15.04 9.06 32.31
N VAL A 106 -15.13 7.85 32.87
CA VAL A 106 -16.38 7.08 32.96
C VAL A 106 -17.12 7.48 34.25
N SER A 107 -18.31 8.07 34.13
CA SER A 107 -19.25 8.17 35.26
C SER A 107 -19.97 6.83 35.43
N PRO A 108 -20.04 6.25 36.64
CA PRO A 108 -20.64 4.93 36.85
C PRO A 108 -22.18 5.03 36.81
N GLY A 109 -22.83 4.28 35.91
CA GLY A 109 -24.27 4.01 36.03
C GLY A 109 -25.15 4.11 34.77
N SER A 110 -24.61 4.25 33.56
CA SER A 110 -25.44 4.19 32.34
C SER A 110 -24.98 3.07 31.40
N HIS A 111 -25.76 1.99 31.35
CA HIS A 111 -25.75 1.04 30.23
C HIS A 111 -26.44 1.69 29.03
N VAL A 112 -25.75 2.63 28.40
CA VAL A 112 -26.04 3.10 27.05
C VAL A 112 -24.84 2.70 26.23
N ILE A 113 -25.05 1.81 25.25
CA ILE A 113 -24.08 1.60 24.17
C ILE A 113 -23.95 2.96 23.49
N LYS A 114 -22.91 3.72 23.86
CA LYS A 114 -22.57 4.98 23.20
C LYS A 114 -22.15 4.60 21.79
N THR A 115 -23.05 4.83 20.85
CA THR A 115 -22.72 4.87 19.43
C THR A 115 -21.91 6.14 19.24
N GLU A 116 -20.59 6.00 19.18
CA GLU A 116 -19.68 7.10 18.88
C GLU A 116 -20.02 7.68 17.49
N PRO A 117 -20.12 9.01 17.32
CA PRO A 117 -20.53 9.60 16.05
C PRO A 117 -19.46 9.40 14.97
N PHE A 118 -19.83 8.67 13.92
CA PHE A 118 -19.05 8.57 12.68
C PHE A 118 -19.03 9.92 11.95
N THR A 119 -17.86 10.37 11.49
CA THR A 119 -17.74 11.53 10.58
C THR A 119 -17.51 11.08 9.14
N GLU A 120 -18.08 11.88 8.22
CA GLU A 120 -18.12 11.81 6.74
C GLU A 120 -17.52 10.58 6.04
N SER A 121 -18.37 9.89 5.27
CA SER A 121 -17.97 8.89 4.28
C SER A 121 -17.15 9.58 3.19
N GLN A 122 -15.83 9.39 3.19
CA GLN A 122 -15.03 9.64 1.99
C GLN A 122 -15.38 8.55 0.98
N GLU A 123 -16.08 8.90 -0.09
CA GLU A 123 -16.22 8.05 -1.27
C GLU A 123 -14.85 7.96 -1.96
N VAL A 124 -14.00 7.05 -1.48
CA VAL A 124 -12.74 6.76 -2.15
C VAL A 124 -12.99 5.70 -3.20
N SER A 125 -12.84 6.05 -4.47
CA SER A 125 -13.19 5.17 -5.59
C SER A 125 -12.06 4.23 -6.02
N GLY A 126 -10.96 4.12 -5.26
CA GLY A 126 -9.84 3.24 -5.58
C GLY A 126 -8.59 3.46 -4.72
N PHE A 127 -7.59 2.61 -4.96
CA PHE A 127 -6.27 2.67 -4.34
C PHE A 127 -5.36 3.67 -5.05
N ASP A 128 -4.42 4.23 -4.32
CA ASP A 128 -3.45 5.20 -4.85
C ASP A 128 -2.12 4.55 -5.24
N LEU A 129 -1.79 3.45 -4.57
CA LEU A 129 -0.63 2.61 -4.86
C LEU A 129 -1.00 1.15 -4.67
N ILE A 130 -0.61 0.33 -5.63
CA ILE A 130 -0.65 -1.12 -5.54
C ILE A 130 0.78 -1.63 -5.58
N VAL A 131 1.16 -2.40 -4.58
CA VAL A 131 2.46 -3.07 -4.50
C VAL A 131 2.26 -4.57 -4.49
N SER A 132 3.23 -5.31 -5.02
CA SER A 132 3.21 -6.76 -4.94
C SER A 132 4.61 -7.34 -5.05
N ASN A 133 4.91 -8.30 -4.18
CA ASN A 133 5.96 -9.27 -4.42
C ASN A 133 5.27 -10.64 -4.69
N PRO A 134 4.84 -10.89 -5.94
CA PRO A 134 4.14 -12.12 -6.27
C PRO A 134 5.11 -13.30 -6.36
N PRO A 135 4.61 -14.55 -6.24
CA PRO A 135 5.41 -15.73 -6.59
C PRO A 135 5.92 -15.60 -8.03
N TYR A 136 7.22 -15.77 -8.23
CA TYR A 136 7.89 -15.58 -9.53
C TYR A 136 8.81 -16.73 -9.93
N ILE A 137 8.88 -17.79 -9.12
CA ILE A 137 9.77 -18.94 -9.37
C ILE A 137 9.03 -19.95 -10.26
N ALA A 138 9.68 -20.32 -11.36
CA ALA A 138 9.19 -21.37 -12.24
C ALA A 138 9.29 -22.76 -11.58
N TYR A 139 8.39 -23.68 -11.93
CA TYR A 139 8.44 -25.06 -11.41
C TYR A 139 9.79 -25.76 -11.64
N SER A 140 10.42 -25.52 -12.79
CA SER A 140 11.73 -26.10 -13.13
C SER A 140 12.87 -25.56 -12.28
N GLU A 141 12.74 -24.33 -11.76
CA GLU A 141 13.75 -23.71 -10.90
C GLU A 141 13.60 -24.17 -9.45
N PHE A 142 12.37 -24.50 -9.03
CA PHE A 142 12.08 -24.99 -7.68
C PHE A 142 12.82 -26.29 -7.34
N GLU A 143 13.00 -27.19 -8.31
CA GLU A 143 13.76 -28.43 -8.13
C GLU A 143 15.26 -28.19 -7.86
N THR A 144 15.76 -27.00 -8.19
CA THR A 144 17.15 -26.59 -8.01
C THR A 144 17.36 -25.59 -6.87
N LEU A 145 16.30 -25.19 -6.18
CA LEU A 145 16.38 -24.25 -5.07
C LEU A 145 17.23 -24.84 -3.93
N GLU A 146 17.94 -23.94 -3.24
CA GLU A 146 18.68 -24.34 -2.05
C GLU A 146 17.71 -24.97 -1.03
N PRO A 147 18.11 -26.05 -0.33
CA PRO A 147 17.24 -26.77 0.59
C PRO A 147 16.59 -25.87 1.64
N GLU A 148 17.25 -24.78 2.00
CA GLU A 148 16.80 -23.79 2.98
C GLU A 148 15.63 -22.93 2.49
N VAL A 149 15.44 -22.77 1.17
CA VAL A 149 14.28 -22.07 0.61
C VAL A 149 13.13 -23.05 0.38
N ALA A 150 13.44 -24.21 -0.19
CA ALA A 150 12.44 -25.23 -0.53
C ALA A 150 11.80 -25.93 0.70
N GLN A 151 12.50 -25.98 1.84
CA GLN A 151 12.02 -26.68 3.05
C GLN A 151 11.26 -25.77 4.03
N TRP A 152 11.43 -24.44 3.95
CA TRP A 152 10.91 -23.51 4.96
C TRP A 152 9.77 -22.62 4.47
N GLU A 153 9.67 -22.36 3.17
CA GLU A 153 8.57 -21.59 2.59
C GLU A 153 7.51 -22.47 1.93
N ASP A 154 6.24 -22.05 2.00
CA ASP A 154 5.14 -22.78 1.36
C ASP A 154 5.35 -22.75 -0.16
N PRO A 155 5.35 -23.90 -0.87
CA PRO A 155 5.52 -23.91 -2.33
C PRO A 155 4.52 -23.01 -3.07
N LYS A 156 3.32 -22.77 -2.52
CA LYS A 156 2.35 -21.84 -3.11
C LYS A 156 2.74 -20.37 -3.00
N ALA A 157 3.63 -20.02 -2.07
CA ALA A 157 4.20 -18.69 -1.93
C ALA A 157 5.39 -18.46 -2.89
N LEU A 158 5.99 -19.53 -3.40
CA LEU A 158 7.16 -19.48 -4.27
C LEU A 158 6.83 -19.72 -5.75
N LEU A 159 5.94 -20.66 -6.02
CA LEU A 159 5.68 -21.18 -7.36
C LEU A 159 4.66 -20.33 -8.12
N ALA A 160 5.04 -19.96 -9.33
CA ALA A 160 4.15 -19.44 -10.35
C ALA A 160 3.86 -20.54 -11.41
N ASP A 161 3.71 -20.19 -12.68
CA ASP A 161 3.59 -21.14 -13.79
C ASP A 161 4.96 -21.60 -14.31
N GLN A 162 5.00 -22.26 -15.48
CA GLN A 162 6.25 -22.76 -16.06
C GLN A 162 7.27 -21.66 -16.38
N GLU A 163 6.81 -20.42 -16.56
CA GLU A 163 7.66 -19.27 -16.88
C GLU A 163 7.82 -18.30 -15.70
N GLY A 164 7.11 -18.52 -14.60
CA GLY A 164 7.11 -17.63 -13.45
C GLY A 164 6.31 -16.33 -13.67
N LEU A 165 5.45 -16.27 -14.68
CA LEU A 165 4.86 -15.03 -15.20
C LEU A 165 3.36 -14.87 -14.95
N ILE A 166 2.62 -15.94 -14.63
CA ILE A 166 1.14 -15.95 -14.61
C ILE A 166 0.49 -14.83 -13.79
N PHE A 167 1.13 -14.40 -12.70
CA PHE A 167 0.56 -13.40 -11.79
C PHE A 167 0.72 -11.97 -12.31
N TYR A 168 1.75 -11.65 -13.09
CA TYR A 168 1.99 -10.26 -13.52
C TYR A 168 0.88 -9.71 -14.43
N PRO A 169 0.43 -10.40 -15.50
CA PRO A 169 -0.70 -9.91 -16.31
C PRO A 169 -1.99 -9.81 -15.48
N ARG A 170 -2.24 -10.76 -14.57
CA ARG A 170 -3.45 -10.74 -13.73
C ARG A 170 -3.45 -9.52 -12.81
N ILE A 171 -2.36 -9.27 -12.10
CA ILE A 171 -2.27 -8.15 -11.17
C ILE A 171 -2.28 -6.82 -11.93
N ALA A 172 -1.56 -6.70 -13.06
CA ALA A 172 -1.55 -5.47 -13.84
C ALA A 172 -2.95 -5.09 -14.36
N ASN A 173 -3.71 -6.04 -14.91
CA ASN A 173 -5.08 -5.80 -15.35
C ASN A 173 -5.99 -5.41 -14.18
N MET A 174 -5.92 -6.16 -13.07
CA MET A 174 -6.71 -5.86 -11.87
C MET A 174 -6.36 -4.49 -11.28
N ALA A 175 -5.08 -4.09 -11.32
CA ALA A 175 -4.63 -2.78 -10.86
C ALA A 175 -5.29 -1.64 -11.64
N MET A 176 -5.48 -1.77 -12.95
CA MET A 176 -6.16 -0.73 -13.74
C MET A 176 -7.59 -0.45 -13.27
N GLU A 177 -8.28 -1.48 -12.77
CA GLU A 177 -9.65 -1.38 -12.23
C GLU A 177 -9.67 -0.90 -10.78
N LEU A 178 -8.66 -1.26 -9.99
CA LEU A 178 -8.55 -0.94 -8.57
C LEU A 178 -8.00 0.46 -8.30
N LEU A 179 -7.18 0.99 -9.21
CA LEU A 179 -6.53 2.28 -9.04
C LEU A 179 -7.53 3.42 -9.18
N HIS A 180 -7.44 4.37 -8.24
CA HIS A 180 -8.26 5.57 -8.21
C HIS A 180 -8.22 6.30 -9.58
N PRO A 181 -9.35 6.65 -10.22
CA PRO A 181 -9.36 7.18 -11.59
C PRO A 181 -8.56 8.47 -11.79
N GLY A 182 -8.45 9.29 -10.74
CA GLY A 182 -7.55 10.45 -10.71
C GLY A 182 -6.23 10.12 -10.03
N ARG A 183 -5.10 10.48 -10.64
CA ARG A 183 -3.79 10.39 -9.98
C ARG A 183 -3.77 11.34 -8.77
N ARG A 184 -3.65 10.79 -7.55
CA ARG A 184 -3.41 11.60 -6.35
C ARG A 184 -1.90 11.72 -6.09
N THR A 185 -1.43 12.95 -5.97
CA THR A 185 -0.06 13.25 -5.52
C THR A 185 -0.04 13.37 -4.00
N TRP A 186 0.95 12.75 -3.36
CA TRP A 186 1.18 12.96 -1.93
C TRP A 186 1.57 14.41 -1.69
N GLY A 187 0.87 15.12 -0.81
CA GLY A 187 1.28 16.45 -0.36
C GLY A 187 0.69 17.67 -1.08
N THR A 188 -0.20 17.53 -2.05
CA THR A 188 -0.99 18.67 -2.54
C THR A 188 -2.41 18.57 -2.02
N SER A 189 -2.68 19.18 -0.87
CA SER A 189 -4.03 19.69 -0.64
C SER A 189 -4.39 20.58 -1.84
N SER A 190 -5.65 20.55 -2.26
CA SER A 190 -6.22 21.46 -3.27
C SER A 190 -6.29 22.91 -2.76
N ALA A 191 -5.23 23.40 -2.12
CA ALA A 191 -5.06 24.80 -1.81
C ALA A 191 -4.62 25.50 -3.10
N SER A 192 -5.55 26.30 -3.65
CA SER A 192 -5.26 27.32 -4.66
C SER A 192 -3.94 28.04 -4.35
N PRO A 193 -3.07 28.30 -5.34
CA PRO A 193 -1.74 28.86 -5.10
C PRO A 193 -1.87 30.32 -4.66
N ASN A 194 -2.07 30.56 -3.37
CA ASN A 194 -1.76 31.84 -2.77
C ASN A 194 -0.30 31.82 -2.34
N SER A 195 0.47 32.62 -3.06
CA SER A 195 1.86 32.99 -2.80
C SER A 195 2.12 33.30 -1.32
N ASN A 196 3.26 32.83 -0.84
CA ASN A 196 3.97 33.24 0.39
C ASN A 196 3.77 32.41 1.65
N ASN A 197 3.88 31.08 1.56
CA ASN A 197 4.44 30.32 2.69
C ASN A 197 5.37 29.22 2.15
N SER A 198 6.66 29.55 2.13
CA SER A 198 7.73 28.57 2.25
C SER A 198 7.59 27.88 3.61
N GLU A 199 7.85 26.56 3.64
CA GLU A 199 7.88 25.66 4.80
C GLU A 199 6.63 24.80 5.01
N ASN A 200 6.58 23.69 4.26
CA ASN A 200 6.02 22.43 4.72
C ASN A 200 7.00 21.31 4.33
N TYR A 201 8.20 21.34 4.91
CA TYR A 201 9.12 20.21 4.83
C TYR A 201 8.56 19.08 5.70
N LEU A 202 8.16 17.97 5.08
CA LEU A 202 7.93 16.72 5.81
C LEU A 202 9.27 16.31 6.43
N GLY A 203 9.38 16.52 7.74
CA GLY A 203 10.52 16.14 8.56
C GLY A 203 10.70 14.62 8.65
N LEU A 204 11.08 13.98 7.54
CA LEU A 204 11.87 12.77 7.60
C LEU A 204 13.29 13.22 7.92
N GLY A 205 13.70 13.12 9.19
CA GLY A 205 15.06 13.44 9.68
C GLY A 205 16.19 12.62 9.05
N ARG A 206 15.97 11.99 7.90
CA ARG A 206 17.00 11.47 7.02
C ARG A 206 16.91 12.22 5.70
N GLN A 207 17.74 13.24 5.55
CA GLN A 207 18.05 13.80 4.25
C GLN A 207 18.59 12.64 3.40
N TRP A 208 17.80 12.17 2.43
CA TRP A 208 18.28 11.21 1.44
C TRP A 208 19.46 11.86 0.73
N ARG A 209 20.70 11.48 1.10
CA ARG A 209 21.91 12.20 0.67
C ARG A 209 22.07 12.26 -0.86
N ASN A 210 21.35 11.41 -1.61
CA ASN A 210 21.29 11.37 -3.07
C ASN A 210 19.89 10.93 -3.58
N GLY A 211 18.82 11.16 -2.83
CA GLY A 211 17.47 10.74 -3.24
C GLY A 211 16.87 11.68 -4.28
N PRO A 212 15.94 11.21 -5.12
CA PRO A 212 15.25 12.08 -6.06
C PRO A 212 14.47 13.16 -5.30
N ASP A 213 14.40 14.36 -5.88
CA ASP A 213 13.59 15.47 -5.38
C ASP A 213 12.13 15.05 -5.28
N LEU A 214 11.63 14.80 -4.06
CA LEU A 214 10.32 14.20 -3.81
C LEU A 214 9.17 15.07 -4.36
N ASP A 215 9.37 16.38 -4.53
CA ASP A 215 8.41 17.29 -5.16
C ASP A 215 8.31 17.07 -6.68
N LYS A 216 9.32 16.44 -7.28
CA LYS A 216 9.36 16.04 -8.71
C LYS A 216 9.07 14.56 -8.94
N VAL A 217 9.07 13.73 -7.90
CA VAL A 217 8.78 12.30 -8.02
C VAL A 217 7.27 12.11 -8.14
N LYS A 218 6.81 11.87 -9.37
CA LYS A 218 5.47 11.30 -9.59
C LYS A 218 5.44 9.90 -8.98
N ILE A 219 4.76 9.77 -7.84
CA ILE A 219 4.54 8.50 -7.14
C ILE A 219 4.01 7.46 -8.13
N PRO A 220 4.61 6.25 -8.17
CA PRO A 220 4.09 5.18 -9.00
C PRO A 220 2.73 4.72 -8.49
N GLU A 221 1.91 4.22 -9.40
CA GLU A 221 0.61 3.63 -9.04
C GLU A 221 0.73 2.12 -8.87
N LEU A 222 1.72 1.49 -9.50
CA LEU A 222 1.93 0.06 -9.47
C LEU A 222 3.43 -0.26 -9.34
N VAL A 223 3.78 -1.12 -8.40
CA VAL A 223 5.16 -1.61 -8.18
C VAL A 223 5.13 -3.13 -8.01
N PHE A 224 5.92 -3.83 -8.84
CA PHE A 224 6.13 -5.27 -8.75
C PHE A 224 7.56 -5.57 -8.35
N GLU A 225 7.77 -6.58 -7.51
CA GLU A 225 9.04 -7.30 -7.46
C GLU A 225 9.13 -8.34 -8.59
N ILE A 226 10.32 -8.52 -9.14
CA ILE A 226 10.64 -9.53 -10.16
C ILE A 226 11.84 -10.39 -9.76
N GLY A 227 11.85 -11.62 -10.24
CA GLY A 227 12.89 -12.62 -9.98
C GLY A 227 14.25 -12.27 -10.59
N GLY A 228 14.30 -11.39 -11.59
CA GLY A 228 15.54 -10.80 -12.09
C GLY A 228 15.46 -10.31 -13.53
N ASP A 229 16.62 -10.03 -14.13
CA ASP A 229 16.74 -9.42 -15.47
C ASP A 229 16.03 -10.23 -16.56
N HIS A 230 15.97 -11.56 -16.44
CA HIS A 230 15.33 -12.46 -17.40
C HIS A 230 13.81 -12.28 -17.52
N GLN A 231 13.14 -11.69 -16.52
CA GLN A 231 11.69 -11.43 -16.54
C GLN A 231 11.33 -10.02 -17.05
N VAL A 232 12.31 -9.12 -17.18
CA VAL A 232 12.05 -7.69 -17.42
C VAL A 232 11.19 -7.45 -18.66
N ASP A 233 11.56 -8.01 -19.81
CA ASP A 233 10.86 -7.74 -21.07
C ASP A 233 9.41 -8.27 -21.03
N SER A 234 9.21 -9.49 -20.54
CA SER A 234 7.89 -10.12 -20.46
C SER A 234 6.97 -9.39 -19.49
N VAL A 235 7.47 -9.02 -18.31
CA VAL A 235 6.68 -8.29 -17.31
C VAL A 235 6.38 -6.88 -17.79
N MET A 236 7.35 -6.17 -18.38
CA MET A 236 7.10 -4.85 -18.97
C MET A 236 6.06 -4.90 -20.09
N SER A 237 6.09 -5.92 -20.94
CA SER A 237 5.06 -6.13 -21.97
C SER A 237 3.70 -6.30 -21.35
N ALA A 238 3.55 -7.22 -20.38
CA ALA A 238 2.28 -7.48 -19.71
C ALA A 238 1.70 -6.22 -19.04
N VAL A 239 2.55 -5.39 -18.43
CA VAL A 239 2.14 -4.13 -17.79
C VAL A 239 1.71 -3.08 -18.83
N ARG A 240 2.37 -3.02 -19.99
CA ARG A 240 1.96 -2.13 -21.08
C ARG A 240 0.66 -2.59 -21.72
N ASP A 241 0.51 -3.90 -21.92
CA ASP A 241 -0.69 -4.51 -22.51
C ASP A 241 -1.93 -4.28 -21.63
N ALA A 242 -1.76 -4.23 -20.30
CA ALA A 242 -2.81 -3.85 -19.36
C ALA A 242 -3.22 -2.35 -19.48
N GLY A 243 -2.38 -1.50 -20.08
CA GLY A 243 -2.71 -0.10 -20.36
C GLY A 243 -1.90 0.95 -19.58
N PHE A 244 -0.82 0.56 -18.91
CA PHE A 244 0.08 1.52 -18.28
C PHE A 244 1.02 2.19 -19.31
N SER A 245 1.07 3.52 -19.33
CA SER A 245 1.90 4.26 -20.31
C SER A 245 3.36 4.41 -19.87
N ARG A 246 3.61 4.63 -18.58
CA ARG A 246 4.96 4.74 -18.01
C ARG A 246 5.29 3.45 -17.29
N VAL A 247 6.33 2.77 -17.77
CA VAL A 247 6.85 1.53 -17.18
C VAL A 247 8.37 1.62 -17.14
N GLU A 248 8.93 1.49 -15.95
CA GLU A 248 10.35 1.65 -15.64
C GLU A 248 10.86 0.43 -14.87
N VAL A 249 12.16 0.16 -14.98
CA VAL A 249 12.84 -0.88 -14.22
C VAL A 249 13.67 -0.21 -13.13
N TRP A 250 13.46 -0.60 -11.89
CA TRP A 250 14.31 -0.23 -10.77
C TRP A 250 15.21 -1.41 -10.39
N LYS A 251 16.48 -1.08 -10.17
CA LYS A 251 17.52 -2.05 -9.84
C LYS A 251 17.85 -2.02 -8.36
N ASP A 252 18.33 -3.15 -7.83
CA ASP A 252 18.87 -3.22 -6.48
C ASP A 252 20.27 -2.60 -6.37
N LEU A 253 20.82 -2.62 -5.15
CA LEU A 253 22.18 -2.15 -4.87
C LEU A 253 23.27 -2.98 -5.56
N ALA A 254 22.93 -4.16 -6.09
CA ALA A 254 23.83 -5.01 -6.88
C ALA A 254 23.64 -4.80 -8.39
N ASP A 255 22.93 -3.74 -8.81
CA ASP A 255 22.64 -3.37 -10.20
C ASP A 255 21.83 -4.43 -10.98
N ARG A 256 21.06 -5.27 -10.28
CA ARG A 256 20.15 -6.25 -10.88
C ARG A 256 18.75 -5.71 -10.92
N ALA A 257 18.02 -5.95 -12.02
CA ALA A 257 16.60 -5.60 -12.09
C ALA A 257 15.83 -6.31 -10.97
N ARG A 258 15.08 -5.54 -10.17
CA ARG A 258 14.29 -6.07 -9.06
C ARG A 258 12.87 -5.58 -9.03
N CYS A 259 12.59 -4.39 -9.53
CA CYS A 259 11.22 -3.91 -9.56
C CYS A 259 10.82 -3.37 -10.91
N ILE A 260 9.58 -3.64 -11.29
CA ILE A 260 8.89 -2.91 -12.36
C ILE A 260 7.99 -1.88 -11.72
N VAL A 261 8.16 -0.63 -12.13
CA VAL A 261 7.48 0.53 -11.56
C VAL A 261 6.67 1.20 -12.65
N SER A 262 5.39 1.44 -12.37
CA SER A 262 4.42 1.76 -13.42
C SER A 262 3.38 2.79 -13.03
N ALA A 263 2.86 3.48 -14.04
CA ALA A 263 1.91 4.58 -13.90
C ALA A 263 1.12 4.79 -15.22
N ARG A 264 -0.19 5.11 -15.13
CA ARG A 264 -1.12 5.30 -16.27
C ARG A 264 -0.94 6.57 -17.09
#